data_AF-A9GSG8-F1
#
_entry.id   AF-A9GSG8-F1
#
_cell.length_a   1.000
_cell.length_b   1.000
_cell.length_c   1.000
_cell.angle_alpha   90.00
_cell.angle_beta   90.00
_cell.angle_gamma   90.00
#
_symmetry.space_group_name_H-M   'P 1'
#
loop_
_entity.id
_entity.type
_entity.pdbx_description
1 polymer ?
#
loop_
_entity_poly.entity_id
_entity_poly.type
_entity_poly.pdbx_seq_one_letter_code
_entity_poly.pdbx_strand_id
1 'polypeptide(L)'
;MGRSGAEDIDRLRRDIDRALADKLDADRVLPLLARLARATAPGSEPWLYAHRHLAEMGVEHDPWRAALFARRVLQFHEEDDGAWAVLGLAQSLLGNYRYAARAYERALAIAPENPWYAHNLGHLYDVALNRPHDALPLLAQATEAQTGEADIAASYAHALARCGKLVLAKKILKRAIRHGATADQMALWRWLDAGAPTTGESGPDPQRPADSKRKAKRRRARERQSLGD
;
A
#
# COMPACT_ATOMS: atom_id res chain seq x y z
N MET A 1 24.23 -7.24 -38.78
CA MET A 1 22.90 -7.41 -38.14
C MET A 1 22.51 -6.28 -37.17
N GLY A 2 23.34 -5.24 -36.91
CA GLY A 2 23.08 -4.28 -35.83
C GLY A 2 22.09 -3.13 -36.07
N ARG A 3 21.87 -2.67 -37.33
CA ARG A 3 20.98 -1.51 -37.60
C ARG A 3 19.48 -1.88 -37.59
N SER A 4 19.12 -3.00 -38.22
CA SER A 4 17.72 -3.45 -38.29
C SER A 4 17.12 -3.71 -36.91
N GLY A 5 17.88 -4.32 -35.99
CA GLY A 5 17.39 -4.62 -34.64
C GLY A 5 17.16 -3.37 -33.78
N ALA A 6 18.00 -2.34 -33.94
CA ALA A 6 17.82 -1.07 -33.24
C ALA A 6 16.58 -0.31 -33.76
N GLU A 7 16.40 -0.25 -35.09
CA GLU A 7 15.22 0.36 -35.72
C GLU A 7 13.91 -0.35 -35.31
N ASP A 8 13.97 -1.66 -35.11
CA ASP A 8 12.83 -2.45 -34.63
C ASP A 8 12.51 -2.19 -33.15
N ILE A 9 13.52 -1.97 -32.30
CA ILE A 9 13.35 -1.59 -30.89
C ILE A 9 12.74 -0.19 -30.78
N ASP A 10 13.23 0.78 -31.56
CA ASP A 10 12.71 2.15 -31.56
C ASP A 10 11.27 2.21 -32.04
N ARG A 11 10.93 1.41 -33.07
CA ARG A 11 9.54 1.27 -33.53
C ARG A 11 8.67 0.69 -32.43
N LEU A 12 9.11 -0.39 -31.78
CA LEU A 12 8.37 -1.02 -30.70
C LEU A 12 8.15 -0.07 -29.51
N ARG A 13 9.17 0.73 -29.15
CA ARG A 13 9.06 1.74 -28.09
C ARG A 13 7.99 2.79 -28.44
N ARG A 14 8.00 3.33 -29.66
CA ARG A 14 6.98 4.29 -30.12
C ARG A 14 5.57 3.70 -30.12
N ASP A 15 5.41 2.44 -30.50
CA ASP A 15 4.10 1.77 -30.49
C ASP A 15 3.59 1.60 -29.05
N ILE A 16 4.47 1.28 -28.10
CA ILE A 16 4.14 1.21 -26.67
C ILE A 16 3.78 2.59 -26.13
N ASP A 17 4.59 3.61 -26.39
CA ASP A 17 4.34 4.98 -25.92
C ASP A 17 2.98 5.49 -26.42
N ARG A 18 2.64 5.20 -27.68
CA ARG A 18 1.32 5.53 -28.24
C ARG A 18 0.21 4.76 -27.51
N ALA A 19 0.36 3.46 -27.32
CA ALA A 19 -0.64 2.65 -26.63
C ALA A 19 -0.89 3.10 -25.18
N LEU A 20 0.18 3.50 -24.46
CA LEU A 20 0.08 4.07 -23.12
C LEU A 20 -0.60 5.44 -23.13
N ALA A 21 -0.26 6.31 -24.09
CA ALA A 21 -0.90 7.61 -24.25
C ALA A 21 -2.41 7.48 -24.55
N ASP A 22 -2.77 6.49 -25.36
CA ASP A 22 -4.16 6.14 -25.70
C ASP A 22 -4.87 5.40 -24.55
N LYS A 23 -4.19 5.15 -23.42
CA LYS A 23 -4.70 4.43 -22.24
C LYS A 23 -5.30 3.07 -22.58
N LEU A 24 -4.65 2.35 -23.50
CA LEU A 24 -5.09 1.00 -23.85
C LEU A 24 -4.91 0.05 -22.67
N ASP A 25 -5.81 -0.94 -22.60
CA ASP A 25 -5.82 -1.95 -21.54
C ASP A 25 -4.52 -2.77 -21.49
N ALA A 26 -4.22 -3.31 -20.31
CA ALA A 26 -3.04 -4.12 -20.05
C ALA A 26 -2.87 -5.27 -21.06
N ASP A 27 -3.96 -5.91 -21.49
CA ASP A 27 -3.95 -6.99 -22.48
C ASP A 27 -3.33 -6.60 -23.83
N ARG A 28 -3.40 -5.31 -24.18
CA ARG A 28 -2.84 -4.77 -25.44
C ARG A 28 -1.39 -4.37 -25.29
N VAL A 29 -1.00 -3.86 -24.11
CA VAL A 29 0.32 -3.25 -23.89
C VAL A 29 1.34 -4.25 -23.34
N LEU A 30 0.94 -5.13 -22.43
CA LEU A 30 1.83 -6.11 -21.77
C LEU A 30 2.58 -7.01 -22.78
N PRO A 31 1.97 -7.52 -23.87
CA PRO A 31 2.71 -8.31 -24.86
C PRO A 31 3.81 -7.52 -25.58
N LEU A 32 3.57 -6.23 -25.85
CA LEU A 32 4.55 -5.35 -26.49
C LEU A 32 5.73 -5.07 -25.56
N LEU A 33 5.44 -4.73 -24.29
CA LEU A 33 6.45 -4.53 -23.26
C LEU A 33 7.29 -5.80 -23.04
N ALA A 34 6.65 -6.97 -22.99
CA ALA A 34 7.35 -8.25 -22.86
C ALA A 34 8.26 -8.53 -24.07
N ARG A 35 7.84 -8.13 -25.29
CA ARG A 35 8.68 -8.22 -26.48
C ARG A 35 9.88 -7.28 -26.39
N LEU A 36 9.67 -6.04 -25.93
CA LEU A 36 10.73 -5.04 -25.75
C LEU A 36 11.77 -5.53 -24.73
N ALA A 37 11.33 -6.03 -23.58
CA ALA A 37 12.18 -6.59 -22.55
C ALA A 37 13.03 -7.78 -23.03
N ARG A 38 12.50 -8.64 -23.92
CA ARG A 38 13.24 -9.78 -24.49
C ARG A 38 14.24 -9.37 -25.57
N ALA A 39 13.97 -8.27 -26.29
CA ALA A 39 14.80 -7.79 -27.39
C ALA A 39 15.97 -6.90 -26.94
N THR A 40 16.05 -6.54 -25.66
CA THR A 40 16.95 -5.52 -25.13
C THR A 40 17.87 -6.10 -24.05
N ALA A 41 19.06 -5.54 -23.91
CA ALA A 41 20.04 -6.01 -22.93
C ALA A 41 19.58 -5.71 -21.49
N PRO A 42 19.76 -6.62 -20.51
CA PRO A 42 19.47 -6.34 -19.11
C PRO A 42 20.16 -5.07 -18.62
N GLY A 43 19.41 -4.22 -17.90
CA GLY A 43 19.90 -2.93 -17.39
C GLY A 43 19.99 -1.79 -18.42
N SER A 44 19.72 -2.04 -19.71
CA SER A 44 19.60 -0.95 -20.69
C SER A 44 18.33 -0.12 -20.46
N GLU A 45 18.31 1.15 -20.90
CA GLU A 45 17.13 2.03 -20.73
C GLU A 45 15.84 1.40 -21.26
N PRO A 46 15.79 0.81 -22.47
CA PRO A 46 14.54 0.21 -22.96
C PRO A 46 14.11 -1.02 -22.17
N TRP A 47 15.07 -1.76 -21.62
CA TRP A 47 14.81 -2.90 -20.76
C TRP A 47 14.20 -2.48 -19.43
N LEU A 48 14.74 -1.43 -18.82
CA LEU A 48 14.24 -0.85 -17.56
C LEU A 48 12.87 -0.26 -17.73
N TYR A 49 12.67 0.53 -18.79
CA TYR A 49 11.36 1.05 -19.17
C TYR A 49 10.32 -0.07 -19.32
N ALA A 50 10.66 -1.14 -20.04
CA ALA A 50 9.77 -2.27 -20.21
C ALA A 50 9.42 -2.92 -18.86
N HIS A 51 10.40 -3.12 -17.99
CA HIS A 51 10.18 -3.76 -16.68
C HIS A 51 9.38 -2.88 -15.70
N ARG A 52 9.57 -1.56 -15.71
CA ARG A 52 8.74 -0.62 -14.91
C ARG A 52 7.28 -0.76 -15.29
N HIS A 53 6.96 -0.61 -16.57
CA HIS A 53 5.56 -0.68 -17.02
C HIS A 53 4.95 -2.09 -16.93
N LEU A 54 5.75 -3.15 -17.13
CA LEU A 54 5.28 -4.52 -16.86
C LEU A 54 4.91 -4.70 -15.39
N ALA A 55 5.68 -4.11 -14.47
CA ALA A 55 5.39 -4.16 -13.05
C ALA A 55 4.12 -3.35 -12.73
N GLU A 56 4.06 -2.10 -13.17
CA GLU A 56 2.94 -1.17 -12.90
C GLU A 56 1.61 -1.70 -13.44
N MET A 57 1.56 -2.07 -14.72
CA MET A 57 0.32 -2.51 -15.36
C MET A 57 -0.10 -3.93 -14.95
N GLY A 58 0.87 -4.78 -14.59
CA GLY A 58 0.63 -6.17 -14.23
C GLY A 58 0.21 -6.40 -12.78
N VAL A 59 0.32 -5.39 -11.92
CA VAL A 59 0.25 -5.57 -10.46
C VAL A 59 -1.10 -6.09 -9.96
N GLU A 60 -2.20 -5.68 -10.59
CA GLU A 60 -3.55 -6.12 -10.19
C GLU A 60 -3.86 -7.55 -10.66
N HIS A 61 -3.31 -7.97 -11.80
CA HIS A 61 -3.59 -9.28 -12.40
C HIS A 61 -2.63 -10.38 -11.93
N ASP A 62 -1.34 -10.06 -11.80
CA ASP A 62 -0.29 -10.98 -11.37
C ASP A 62 0.73 -10.25 -10.48
N PRO A 63 0.38 -10.01 -9.19
CA PRO A 63 1.25 -9.28 -8.27
C PRO A 63 2.58 -10.00 -8.04
N TRP A 64 2.63 -11.33 -8.18
CA TRP A 64 3.88 -12.07 -8.04
C TRP A 64 4.85 -11.74 -9.18
N ARG A 65 4.41 -11.74 -10.44
CA ARG A 65 5.25 -11.33 -11.58
C ARG A 65 5.58 -9.85 -11.53
N ALA A 66 4.63 -8.99 -11.13
CA ALA A 66 4.89 -7.56 -10.97
C ALA A 66 6.02 -7.30 -9.97
N ALA A 67 6.02 -7.98 -8.82
CA ALA A 67 7.10 -7.91 -7.84
C ALA A 67 8.46 -8.35 -8.42
N LEU A 68 8.50 -9.37 -9.29
CA LEU A 68 9.73 -9.78 -9.96
C LEU A 68 10.24 -8.70 -10.93
N PHE A 69 9.36 -8.07 -11.70
CA PHE A 69 9.74 -7.00 -12.61
C PHE A 69 10.22 -5.75 -11.87
N ALA A 70 9.55 -5.36 -10.77
CA ALA A 70 10.00 -4.27 -9.92
C ALA A 70 11.40 -4.53 -9.34
N ARG A 71 11.65 -5.74 -8.81
CA ARG A 71 12.98 -6.12 -8.29
C ARG A 71 14.07 -6.08 -9.36
N ARG A 72 13.73 -6.40 -10.61
CA ARG A 72 14.64 -6.30 -11.75
C ARG A 72 15.04 -4.86 -12.04
N VAL A 73 14.11 -3.90 -11.93
CA VAL A 73 14.43 -2.46 -12.02
C VAL A 73 15.36 -2.06 -10.87
N LEU A 74 15.00 -2.44 -9.63
CA LEU A 74 15.75 -2.12 -8.42
C LEU A 74 17.17 -2.71 -8.37
N GLN A 75 17.45 -3.77 -9.13
CA GLN A 75 18.79 -4.32 -9.27
C GLN A 75 19.77 -3.35 -9.94
N PHE A 76 19.27 -2.48 -10.84
CA PHE A 76 20.08 -1.51 -11.58
C PHE A 76 19.86 -0.07 -11.10
N HIS A 77 18.68 0.23 -10.57
CA HIS A 77 18.29 1.55 -10.06
C HIS A 77 17.64 1.42 -8.68
N GLU A 78 18.46 1.41 -7.63
CA GLU A 78 17.98 1.24 -6.25
C GLU A 78 17.18 2.45 -5.72
N GLU A 79 17.35 3.61 -6.35
CA GLU A 79 16.65 4.87 -6.04
C GLU A 79 15.39 5.08 -6.89
N ASP A 80 14.86 4.01 -7.49
CA ASP A 80 13.60 4.06 -8.24
C ASP A 80 12.40 3.95 -7.29
N ASP A 81 11.81 5.08 -6.93
CA ASP A 81 10.68 5.17 -6.00
C ASP A 81 9.42 4.46 -6.56
N GLY A 82 9.17 4.58 -7.86
CA GLY A 82 8.08 3.89 -8.56
C GLY A 82 8.18 2.37 -8.43
N ALA A 83 9.36 1.79 -8.68
CA ALA A 83 9.59 0.36 -8.55
C ALA A 83 9.45 -0.11 -7.09
N TRP A 84 9.92 0.67 -6.10
CA TRP A 84 9.67 0.38 -4.68
C TRP A 84 8.19 0.41 -4.34
N ALA A 85 7.43 1.38 -4.85
CA ALA A 85 6.00 1.52 -4.61
C ALA A 85 5.19 0.36 -5.23
N VAL A 86 5.50 -0.04 -6.47
CA VAL A 86 4.88 -1.20 -7.11
C VAL A 86 5.23 -2.48 -6.36
N LEU A 87 6.47 -2.63 -5.91
CA LEU A 87 6.86 -3.75 -5.06
C LEU A 87 6.08 -3.75 -3.74
N GLY A 88 5.83 -2.58 -3.14
CA GLY A 88 4.96 -2.42 -1.98
C GLY A 88 3.53 -2.90 -2.26
N LEU A 89 2.93 -2.41 -3.34
CA LEU A 89 1.57 -2.78 -3.74
C LEU A 89 1.42 -4.27 -4.02
N ALA A 90 2.32 -4.82 -4.83
CA ALA A 90 2.36 -6.24 -5.14
C ALA A 90 2.44 -7.10 -3.88
N GLN A 91 3.28 -6.72 -2.91
CA GLN A 91 3.44 -7.47 -1.66
C GLN A 91 2.23 -7.30 -0.73
N SER A 92 1.54 -6.16 -0.77
CA SER A 92 0.25 -5.99 -0.09
C SER A 92 -0.81 -6.93 -0.64
N LEU A 93 -0.93 -7.04 -1.97
CA LEU A 93 -1.87 -7.95 -2.64
C LEU A 93 -1.56 -9.43 -2.36
N LEU A 94 -0.28 -9.75 -2.16
CA LEU A 94 0.18 -11.09 -1.75
C LEU A 94 0.05 -11.36 -0.23
N GLY A 95 -0.45 -10.41 0.56
CA GLY A 95 -0.59 -10.55 2.02
C GLY A 95 0.71 -10.37 2.83
N ASN A 96 1.81 -10.01 2.18
CA ASN A 96 3.13 -9.82 2.81
C ASN A 96 3.27 -8.40 3.39
N TYR A 97 2.34 -8.01 4.27
CA TYR A 97 2.16 -6.62 4.71
C TYR A 97 3.40 -5.98 5.35
N ARG A 98 4.19 -6.73 6.12
CA ARG A 98 5.44 -6.19 6.72
C ARG A 98 6.49 -5.87 5.66
N TYR A 99 6.55 -6.67 4.60
CA TYR A 99 7.46 -6.40 3.49
C TYR A 99 6.96 -5.20 2.68
N ALA A 100 5.65 -5.17 2.41
CA ALA A 100 5.02 -4.06 1.69
C ALA A 100 5.28 -2.71 2.39
N ALA A 101 5.14 -2.66 3.72
CA ALA A 101 5.44 -1.46 4.49
C ALA A 101 6.88 -0.97 4.28
N ARG A 102 7.88 -1.87 4.34
CA ARG A 102 9.29 -1.53 4.11
C ARG A 102 9.56 -1.03 2.69
N ALA A 103 8.87 -1.58 1.71
CA ALA A 103 9.00 -1.14 0.32
C ALA A 103 8.43 0.28 0.15
N TYR A 104 7.25 0.57 0.69
CA TYR A 104 6.71 1.94 0.69
C TYR A 104 7.53 2.92 1.54
N GLU A 105 8.10 2.50 2.68
CA GLU A 105 9.05 3.30 3.47
C GLU A 105 10.27 3.69 2.62
N ARG A 106 10.75 2.80 1.75
CA ARG A 106 11.82 3.11 0.78
C ARG A 106 11.37 4.08 -0.30
N ALA A 107 10.19 3.87 -0.89
CA ALA A 107 9.63 4.79 -1.87
C ALA A 107 9.47 6.21 -1.30
N LEU A 108 8.96 6.35 -0.07
CA LEU A 108 8.84 7.64 0.62
C LEU A 108 10.19 8.23 1.05
N ALA A 109 11.19 7.42 1.36
CA ALA A 109 12.53 7.94 1.65
C ALA A 109 13.15 8.64 0.43
N ILE A 110 12.81 8.19 -0.78
CA ILE A 110 13.27 8.76 -2.05
C ILE A 110 12.37 9.93 -2.46
N ALA A 111 11.05 9.76 -2.37
CA ALA A 111 10.03 10.73 -2.76
C ALA A 111 9.11 11.07 -1.57
N PRO A 112 9.58 11.88 -0.59
CA PRO A 112 8.88 12.11 0.67
C PRO A 112 7.53 12.82 0.52
N GLU A 113 7.36 13.61 -0.54
CA GLU A 113 6.14 14.39 -0.78
C GLU A 113 5.10 13.63 -1.63
N ASN A 114 5.33 12.35 -1.95
CA ASN A 114 4.37 11.60 -2.76
C ASN A 114 3.14 11.18 -1.93
N PRO A 115 1.95 11.74 -2.21
CA PRO A 115 0.77 11.49 -1.37
C PRO A 115 0.23 10.08 -1.53
N TRP A 116 0.44 9.43 -2.67
CA TRP A 116 -0.04 8.06 -2.90
C TRP A 116 0.77 7.03 -2.11
N TYR A 117 2.08 7.26 -1.96
CA TYR A 117 2.92 6.38 -1.15
C TYR A 117 2.60 6.55 0.34
N ALA A 118 2.39 7.80 0.79
CA ALA A 118 1.94 8.08 2.14
C ALA A 118 0.56 7.47 2.42
N HIS A 119 -0.39 7.61 1.49
CA HIS A 119 -1.71 6.98 1.60
C HIS A 119 -1.61 5.45 1.70
N ASN A 120 -0.89 4.80 0.79
CA ASN A 120 -0.77 3.34 0.77
C ASN A 120 -0.08 2.79 2.04
N LEU A 121 1.02 3.42 2.48
CA LEU A 121 1.70 3.01 3.71
C LEU A 121 0.82 3.26 4.94
N GLY A 122 0.16 4.42 5.01
CA GLY A 122 -0.74 4.77 6.11
C GLY A 122 -1.93 3.81 6.20
N HIS A 123 -2.57 3.52 5.07
CA HIS A 123 -3.65 2.54 5.00
C HIS A 123 -3.17 1.16 5.46
N LEU A 124 -2.01 0.70 4.97
CA LEU A 124 -1.42 -0.57 5.37
C LEU A 124 -1.10 -0.64 6.87
N TYR A 125 -0.56 0.43 7.46
CA TYR A 125 -0.35 0.51 8.91
C TYR A 125 -1.66 0.42 9.68
N ASP A 126 -2.69 1.14 9.24
CA ASP A 126 -3.99 1.16 9.90
C ASP A 126 -4.65 -0.23 9.85
N VAL A 127 -5.01 -0.72 8.66
CA VAL A 127 -5.89 -1.88 8.51
C VAL A 127 -5.14 -3.22 8.59
N ALA A 128 -4.00 -3.35 7.90
CA ALA A 128 -3.34 -4.65 7.78
C ALA A 128 -2.37 -4.95 8.93
N LEU A 129 -1.71 -3.91 9.47
CA LEU A 129 -0.72 -4.04 10.53
C LEU A 129 -1.26 -3.63 11.91
N ASN A 130 -2.51 -3.18 12.00
CA ASN A 130 -3.19 -2.83 13.24
C ASN A 130 -2.46 -1.73 14.06
N ARG A 131 -1.86 -0.76 13.37
CA ARG A 131 -1.06 0.35 13.91
C ARG A 131 -1.66 1.71 13.50
N PRO A 132 -2.88 2.05 13.95
CA PRO A 132 -3.58 3.27 13.50
C PRO A 132 -2.83 4.56 13.89
N HIS A 133 -2.09 4.56 15.00
CA HIS A 133 -1.30 5.73 15.41
C HIS A 133 -0.15 6.05 14.43
N ASP A 134 0.51 5.03 13.89
CA ASP A 134 1.59 5.20 12.92
C ASP A 134 1.06 5.61 11.53
N ALA A 135 -0.20 5.30 11.25
CA ALA A 135 -0.88 5.71 10.02
C ALA A 135 -1.24 7.20 9.98
N LEU A 136 -1.54 7.81 11.14
CA LEU A 136 -2.02 9.20 11.21
C LEU A 136 -1.14 10.22 10.49
N PRO A 137 0.18 10.32 10.74
CA PRO A 137 0.99 11.34 10.08
C PRO A 137 1.01 11.17 8.55
N LEU A 138 1.06 9.93 8.07
CA LEU A 138 1.08 9.62 6.64
C LEU A 138 -0.25 9.94 5.96
N LEU A 139 -1.36 9.56 6.59
CA LEU A 139 -2.70 9.82 6.07
C LEU A 139 -3.09 11.30 6.16
N ALA A 140 -2.60 12.02 7.18
CA ALA A 140 -2.73 13.46 7.27
C ALA A 140 -2.00 14.15 6.11
N GLN A 141 -0.72 13.82 5.90
CA GLN A 141 0.08 14.34 4.79
C GLN A 141 -0.59 14.07 3.43
N ALA A 142 -1.03 12.83 3.19
CA ALA A 142 -1.70 12.46 1.95
C ALA A 142 -3.02 13.24 1.75
N THR A 143 -3.83 13.41 2.80
CA THR A 143 -5.11 14.16 2.73
C THR A 143 -4.88 15.65 2.49
N GLU A 144 -3.83 16.23 3.06
CA GLU A 144 -3.46 17.64 2.88
C GLU A 144 -2.98 17.92 1.46
N ALA A 145 -2.17 17.02 0.89
CA ALA A 145 -1.73 17.12 -0.49
C ALA A 145 -2.87 16.89 -1.49
N GLN A 146 -3.76 15.92 -1.22
CA GLN A 146 -4.83 15.49 -2.11
C GLN A 146 -6.22 15.77 -1.52
N THR A 147 -6.53 17.05 -1.30
CA THR A 147 -7.78 17.46 -0.61
C THR A 147 -9.08 17.07 -1.31
N GLY A 148 -9.03 16.67 -2.59
CA GLY A 148 -10.17 16.21 -3.38
C GLY A 148 -10.34 14.68 -3.41
N GLU A 149 -9.37 13.91 -2.94
CA GLU A 149 -9.39 12.45 -3.01
C GLU A 149 -10.14 11.84 -1.83
N ALA A 150 -11.40 11.46 -2.08
CA ALA A 150 -12.31 11.00 -1.04
C ALA A 150 -11.83 9.72 -0.34
N ASP A 151 -11.13 8.82 -1.04
CA ASP A 151 -10.65 7.56 -0.48
C ASP A 151 -9.43 7.74 0.45
N ILE A 152 -8.58 8.73 0.15
CA ILE A 152 -7.49 9.14 1.04
C ILE A 152 -8.09 9.74 2.33
N ALA A 153 -9.06 10.63 2.18
CA ALA A 153 -9.76 11.24 3.32
C ALA A 153 -10.54 10.21 4.16
N ALA A 154 -11.13 9.18 3.52
CA ALA A 154 -11.80 8.09 4.20
C ALA A 154 -10.82 7.24 5.02
N SER A 155 -9.66 6.90 4.45
CA SER A 155 -8.59 6.20 5.16
C SER A 155 -8.13 7.00 6.38
N TYR A 156 -7.94 8.32 6.23
CA TYR A 156 -7.57 9.18 7.35
C TYR A 156 -8.66 9.25 8.43
N ALA A 157 -9.93 9.39 8.03
CA ALA A 157 -11.06 9.41 8.97
C ALA A 157 -11.18 8.09 9.75
N HIS A 158 -10.96 6.95 9.09
CA HIS A 158 -10.95 5.65 9.75
C HIS A 158 -9.84 5.55 10.81
N ALA A 159 -8.59 5.88 10.45
CA ALA A 159 -7.46 5.89 11.39
C ALA A 159 -7.65 6.88 12.56
N LEU A 160 -8.21 8.07 12.29
CA LEU A 160 -8.55 9.07 13.31
C LEU A 160 -9.54 8.50 14.33
N ALA A 161 -10.60 7.85 13.87
CA ALA A 161 -11.62 7.29 14.74
C ALA A 161 -11.08 6.14 15.59
N ARG A 162 -10.24 5.26 15.02
CA ARG A 162 -9.54 4.21 15.76
C ARG A 162 -8.59 4.75 16.83
N CYS A 163 -8.09 5.98 16.65
CA CYS A 163 -7.30 6.70 17.65
C CYS A 163 -8.15 7.57 18.60
N GLY A 164 -9.48 7.41 18.62
CA GLY A 164 -10.40 8.15 19.49
C GLY A 164 -10.69 9.60 19.04
N LYS A 165 -10.19 10.03 17.89
CA LYS A 165 -10.38 11.40 17.36
C LYS A 165 -11.67 11.51 16.53
N LEU A 166 -12.78 11.04 17.08
CA LEU A 166 -14.05 10.83 16.37
C LEU A 166 -14.63 12.12 15.75
N VAL A 167 -14.56 13.24 16.47
CA VAL A 167 -15.08 14.53 16.00
C VAL A 167 -14.36 14.96 14.71
N LEU A 168 -13.04 14.82 14.68
CA LEU A 168 -12.23 15.16 13.52
C LEU A 168 -12.50 14.17 12.38
N ALA A 169 -12.58 12.87 12.67
CA ALA A 169 -12.91 11.84 11.67
C ALA A 169 -14.22 12.17 10.93
N LYS A 170 -15.31 12.46 11.68
CA LYS A 170 -16.59 12.86 11.09
C LYS A 170 -16.46 14.13 10.25
N LYS A 171 -15.72 15.14 10.71
CA LYS A 171 -15.50 16.39 9.96
C LYS A 171 -14.81 16.14 8.61
N ILE A 172 -13.74 15.34 8.61
CA ILE A 172 -12.97 15.00 7.41
C ILE A 172 -13.84 14.21 6.42
N LEU A 173 -14.47 13.12 6.86
CA LEU A 173 -15.29 12.30 5.97
C LEU A 173 -16.50 13.07 5.42
N LYS A 174 -17.19 13.87 6.25
CA LYS A 174 -18.32 14.70 5.80
C LYS A 174 -17.95 15.65 4.69
N ARG A 175 -16.75 16.24 4.76
CA ARG A 175 -16.25 17.13 3.70
C ARG A 175 -15.96 16.34 2.43
N ALA A 176 -15.33 15.17 2.54
CA ALA A 176 -14.93 14.33 1.42
C ALA A 176 -16.13 13.82 0.60
N ILE A 177 -17.21 13.40 1.28
CA ILE A 177 -18.35 12.76 0.61
C ILE A 177 -19.46 13.74 0.18
N ARG A 178 -19.25 15.06 0.33
CA ARG A 178 -20.30 16.06 0.12
C ARG A 178 -20.88 16.09 -1.30
N HIS A 179 -20.12 15.61 -2.27
CA HIS A 179 -20.48 15.62 -3.71
C HIS A 179 -20.87 14.23 -4.23
N GLY A 180 -21.01 13.26 -3.33
CA GLY A 180 -21.24 11.86 -3.67
C GLY A 180 -20.42 10.97 -2.75
N ALA A 181 -20.99 9.84 -2.38
CA ALA A 181 -20.37 8.86 -1.51
C ALA A 181 -20.48 7.48 -2.14
N THR A 182 -19.43 6.68 -2.07
CA THR A 182 -19.52 5.26 -2.39
C THR A 182 -20.25 4.50 -1.28
N ALA A 183 -20.65 3.26 -1.56
CA ALA A 183 -21.28 2.40 -0.55
C ALA A 183 -20.38 2.20 0.68
N ASP A 184 -19.08 2.05 0.47
CA ASP A 184 -18.08 1.86 1.52
C ASP A 184 -17.87 3.13 2.35
N GLN A 185 -17.81 4.30 1.70
CA GLN A 185 -17.71 5.58 2.39
C GLN A 185 -18.96 5.86 3.25
N MET A 186 -20.14 5.46 2.77
CA MET A 186 -21.37 5.53 3.56
C MET A 186 -21.39 4.53 4.71
N ALA A 187 -20.81 3.34 4.54
CA ALA A 187 -20.63 2.39 5.62
C ALA A 187 -19.70 2.94 6.70
N LEU A 188 -18.58 3.54 6.31
CA LEU A 188 -17.68 4.23 7.22
C LEU A 188 -18.40 5.36 7.96
N TRP A 189 -19.19 6.19 7.25
CA TRP A 189 -19.98 7.26 7.88
C TRP A 189 -20.91 6.71 8.97
N ARG A 190 -21.64 5.62 8.70
CA ARG A 190 -22.52 4.98 9.69
C ARG A 190 -21.73 4.44 10.89
N TRP A 191 -20.57 3.85 10.66
CA TRP A 191 -19.70 3.36 11.75
C TRP A 191 -19.18 4.51 12.62
N LEU A 192 -18.76 5.63 12.02
CA LEU A 192 -18.42 6.85 12.75
C LEU A 192 -19.62 7.38 13.52
N ASP A 193 -20.81 7.35 12.93
CA ASP A 193 -22.01 7.89 13.57
C ASP A 193 -22.42 7.12 14.82
N ALA A 194 -22.24 5.79 14.78
CA ALA A 194 -22.42 4.87 15.90
C ALA A 194 -21.32 4.99 16.99
N GLY A 195 -20.39 5.94 16.88
CA GLY A 195 -19.34 6.16 17.87
C GLY A 195 -18.05 5.39 17.63
N ALA A 196 -17.86 4.86 16.41
CA ALA A 196 -16.71 4.03 16.04
C ALA A 196 -16.49 2.84 17.02
N PRO A 197 -17.52 1.99 17.26
CA PRO A 197 -17.41 0.89 18.19
C PRO A 197 -16.29 -0.07 17.75
N THR A 198 -15.51 -0.56 18.71
CA THR A 198 -14.53 -1.62 18.46
C THR A 198 -15.27 -2.88 18.06
N THR A 199 -15.11 -3.33 16.81
CA THR A 199 -15.55 -4.67 16.43
C THR A 199 -14.81 -5.68 17.31
N GLY A 200 -15.50 -6.68 17.85
CA GLY A 200 -14.97 -7.67 18.79
C GLY A 200 -13.84 -8.56 18.27
N GLU A 201 -13.29 -8.25 17.10
CA GLU A 201 -12.16 -8.92 16.46
C GLU A 201 -10.87 -8.12 16.65
N SER A 202 -10.57 -7.82 17.91
CA SER A 202 -9.16 -7.59 18.26
C SER A 202 -8.47 -8.96 18.19
N GLY A 203 -7.94 -9.30 17.02
CA GLY A 203 -6.87 -10.31 16.93
C GLY A 203 -5.80 -10.01 17.99
N PRO A 204 -5.12 -11.02 18.54
CA PRO A 204 -4.32 -10.85 19.74
C PRO A 204 -3.32 -9.71 19.55
N ASP A 205 -3.49 -8.66 20.36
CA ASP A 205 -2.57 -7.54 20.47
C ASP A 205 -1.15 -8.08 20.70
N PRO A 206 -0.23 -7.98 19.71
CA PRO A 206 1.12 -8.51 19.85
C PRO A 206 1.95 -7.75 20.89
N GLN A 207 1.47 -6.58 21.33
CA GLN A 207 2.15 -5.70 22.27
C GLN A 207 1.53 -5.72 23.68
N ARG A 208 0.46 -6.49 23.91
CA ARG A 208 -0.08 -6.64 25.26
C ARG A 208 0.90 -7.50 26.08
N PRO A 209 1.54 -6.95 27.13
CA PRO A 209 2.43 -7.77 27.95
C PRO A 209 1.62 -8.90 28.58
N ALA A 210 2.20 -10.10 28.61
CA ALA A 210 1.61 -11.35 29.10
C ALA A 210 1.33 -11.37 30.62
N ASP A 211 0.94 -10.24 31.21
CA ASP A 211 0.83 -10.02 32.65
C ASP A 211 -0.47 -10.57 33.26
N SER A 212 -1.44 -11.00 32.45
CA SER A 212 -2.68 -11.59 32.97
C SER A 212 -2.51 -13.03 33.48
N LYS A 213 -1.54 -13.80 32.93
CA LYS A 213 -1.28 -15.18 33.38
C LYS A 213 -0.39 -15.27 34.63
N ARG A 214 0.48 -14.27 34.86
CA ARG A 214 1.40 -14.25 36.02
C ARG A 214 0.71 -13.90 37.34
N LYS A 215 -0.30 -13.03 37.31
CA LYS A 215 -1.09 -12.67 38.51
C LYS A 215 -2.01 -13.80 38.97
N ALA A 216 -2.62 -14.56 38.05
CA ALA A 216 -3.45 -15.73 38.38
C ALA A 216 -2.65 -16.88 39.02
N LYS A 217 -1.42 -17.13 38.56
CA LYS A 217 -0.56 -18.20 39.12
C LYS A 217 -0.03 -17.85 40.52
N ARG A 218 0.28 -16.57 40.78
CA ARG A 218 0.71 -16.11 42.12
C ARG A 218 -0.40 -16.11 43.16
N ARG A 219 -1.65 -15.83 42.76
CA ARG A 219 -2.80 -15.87 43.68
C ARG A 219 -3.15 -17.31 44.11
N ARG A 220 -3.12 -18.27 43.17
CA ARG A 220 -3.33 -19.70 43.47
C ARG A 220 -2.22 -20.35 44.30
N ALA A 221 -0.99 -19.84 44.23
CA ALA A 221 0.10 -20.32 45.08
C ALA A 221 -0.01 -19.82 46.53
N ARG A 222 -0.54 -18.60 46.74
CA ARG A 222 -0.79 -18.05 48.09
C ARG A 222 -1.98 -18.69 48.77
N GLU A 223 -3.05 -18.99 48.04
CA GLU A 223 -4.24 -19.67 48.58
C GLU A 223 -3.99 -21.14 48.95
N ARG A 224 -2.98 -21.80 48.36
CA ARG A 224 -2.58 -23.17 48.74
C ARG A 224 -1.66 -23.25 49.96
N GLN A 225 -1.02 -22.14 50.34
CA GLN A 225 -0.17 -22.08 51.54
C GLN A 225 -0.93 -21.71 52.81
N SER A 226 -2.17 -21.22 52.74
CA SER A 226 -2.97 -20.86 53.92
C SER A 226 -4.00 -21.91 54.34
N LEU A 227 -3.99 -23.09 53.72
CA LEU A 227 -4.92 -24.20 53.99
C LEU A 227 -4.17 -25.46 54.47
N GLY A 228 -2.91 -25.31 54.89
CA GLY A 228 -2.01 -26.41 55.26
C GLY A 228 -1.39 -26.30 56.65
N ASP A 229 -1.97 -25.50 57.55
CA ASP A 229 -1.66 -25.48 58.99
C ASP A 229 -2.92 -25.83 59.80
#